data_AF-A0A819RDH8-F1
#
_entry.id   AF-A0A819RDH8-F1
#
_cell.length_a   1.000
_cell.length_b   1.000
_cell.length_c   1.000
_cell.angle_alpha   90.00
_cell.angle_beta   90.00
_cell.angle_gamma   90.00
#
_symmetry.space_group_name_H-M   'P 1'
#
loop_
_entity.id
_entity.type
_entity.pdbx_description
1 polymer ?
#
loop_
_entity_poly.entity_id
_entity_poly.type
_entity_poly.pdbx_seq_one_letter_code
_entity_poly.pdbx_strand_id
1 'polypeptide(L)'
;SCQVNNGGCDSNAACSHDASTNIVVCSCKNGYVNSGTDSVIKCIDACQVNNGGCDSNATCSHDASTNGVVCSCKNGYVNSGTGSVIKCTDACQVNNGGCDSNATCSHDASTNGVVCSCKNGFVNTGCGTTVKCTDSCQVNNGGCDSNAACTHDASTNAIVCTCKSGYTNVPTGGAVTCIQVTTTLAPGTRKAYLNSTYAGSTNPGFQQGECPVSANGAYGWHFVMTGTSTSIVSIRCVFKSAGVVTSMIQVPSDKHAYVFTQTGDTLLEASAVVNGPNTEFNLSNVCKSI
;
A
#
# COMPACT_ATOMS: atom_id res chain seq x y z
N SER A 1 5.36 43.77 -57.47
CA SER A 1 6.13 42.82 -56.65
C SER A 1 5.77 43.04 -55.18
N CYS A 2 5.55 41.96 -54.41
CA CYS A 2 5.00 41.87 -53.02
C CYS A 2 3.69 42.63 -52.68
N GLN A 3 3.47 43.84 -53.17
CA GLN A 3 2.28 44.67 -52.91
C GLN A 3 0.99 44.15 -53.57
N VAL A 4 1.11 43.23 -54.53
CA VAL A 4 -0.04 42.58 -55.20
C VAL A 4 -0.01 41.09 -54.84
N ASN A 5 -1.10 40.59 -54.25
CA ASN A 5 -1.29 39.20 -53.86
C ASN A 5 -0.10 38.58 -53.09
N ASN A 6 0.52 39.32 -52.16
CA ASN A 6 1.73 38.91 -51.43
C ASN A 6 2.88 38.44 -52.33
N GLY A 7 2.97 38.95 -53.56
CA GLY A 7 3.96 38.51 -54.56
C GLY A 7 3.77 37.06 -55.04
N GLY A 8 2.61 36.45 -54.79
CA GLY A 8 2.35 35.02 -55.04
C GLY A 8 2.82 34.09 -53.91
N CYS A 9 3.35 34.64 -52.81
CA CYS A 9 3.76 33.85 -51.66
C CYS A 9 2.55 33.32 -50.86
N ASP A 10 2.76 32.19 -50.17
CA ASP A 10 1.81 31.65 -49.20
C ASP A 10 1.37 32.70 -48.15
N SER A 11 0.16 32.58 -47.63
CA SER A 11 -0.38 33.45 -46.58
C SER A 11 0.47 33.54 -45.31
N ASN A 12 1.18 32.46 -44.98
CA ASN A 12 2.10 32.35 -43.84
C ASN A 12 3.56 32.62 -44.23
N ALA A 13 3.82 33.11 -45.45
CA ALA A 13 5.13 33.56 -45.89
C ALA A 13 5.25 35.09 -45.88
N ALA A 14 6.42 35.59 -45.51
CA ALA A 14 6.87 36.94 -45.78
C ALA A 14 7.41 37.04 -47.21
N CYS A 15 6.96 38.06 -47.94
CA CYS A 15 7.46 38.39 -49.27
C CYS A 15 8.55 39.46 -49.19
N SER A 16 9.69 39.21 -49.82
CA SER A 16 10.74 40.20 -50.06
C SER A 16 11.08 40.29 -51.54
N HIS A 17 11.60 41.44 -51.96
CA HIS A 17 12.01 41.67 -53.33
C HIS A 17 13.52 41.96 -53.36
N ASP A 18 14.27 41.13 -54.08
CA ASP A 18 15.68 41.36 -54.32
C ASP A 18 15.84 42.29 -55.53
N ALA A 19 16.25 43.53 -55.28
CA ALA A 19 16.43 44.56 -56.31
C ALA A 19 17.61 44.28 -57.25
N SER A 20 18.56 43.42 -56.85
CA SER A 20 19.75 43.09 -57.65
C SER A 20 19.48 42.00 -58.69
N THR A 21 18.63 41.03 -58.35
CA THR A 21 18.22 39.93 -59.24
C THR A 21 16.84 40.16 -59.85
N ASN A 22 16.10 41.16 -59.37
CA ASN A 22 14.71 41.45 -59.72
C ASN A 22 13.75 40.27 -59.43
N ILE A 23 14.08 39.43 -58.42
CA ILE A 23 13.30 38.24 -58.04
C ILE A 23 12.43 38.53 -56.80
N VAL A 24 11.27 37.88 -56.73
CA VAL A 24 10.43 37.81 -55.52
C VAL A 24 10.85 36.59 -54.72
N VAL A 25 11.18 36.79 -53.44
CA VAL A 25 11.59 35.72 -52.52
C VAL A 25 10.52 35.56 -51.44
N CYS A 26 10.04 34.34 -51.28
CA CYS A 26 9.09 33.97 -50.23
C CYS A 26 9.83 33.22 -49.12
N SER A 27 9.63 33.62 -47.87
CA SER A 27 10.19 32.92 -46.71
C SER A 27 9.10 32.71 -45.66
N CYS A 28 9.03 31.53 -45.05
CA CYS A 28 8.02 31.28 -44.03
C CYS A 28 8.21 32.21 -42.82
N LYS A 29 7.10 32.75 -42.31
CA LYS A 29 7.09 33.54 -41.08
C LYS A 29 7.54 32.67 -39.91
N ASN A 30 7.99 33.30 -38.82
CA ASN A 30 8.39 32.58 -37.61
C ASN A 30 7.27 31.63 -37.15
N GLY A 31 7.63 30.41 -36.75
CA GLY A 31 6.67 29.34 -36.42
C GLY A 31 6.17 28.51 -37.61
N TYR A 32 6.52 28.85 -38.85
CA TYR A 32 6.14 28.07 -40.03
C TYR A 32 7.36 27.49 -40.74
N VAL A 33 7.20 26.31 -41.34
CA VAL A 33 8.23 25.63 -42.13
C VAL A 33 7.75 25.41 -43.56
N ASN A 34 8.69 25.43 -44.50
CA ASN A 34 8.38 25.14 -45.90
C ASN A 34 8.13 23.63 -46.08
N SER A 35 6.92 23.27 -46.49
CA SER A 35 6.54 21.90 -46.89
C SER A 35 6.37 21.74 -48.40
N GLY A 36 6.64 22.79 -49.17
CA GLY A 36 6.58 22.80 -50.63
C GLY A 36 7.93 22.47 -51.25
N THR A 37 8.13 22.93 -52.49
CA THR A 37 9.44 22.87 -53.16
C THR A 37 10.13 24.23 -53.05
N ASP A 38 11.40 24.31 -53.44
CA ASP A 38 12.13 25.59 -53.48
C ASP A 38 11.47 26.62 -54.42
N SER A 39 10.77 26.15 -55.45
CA SER A 39 10.06 27.00 -56.42
C SER A 39 8.62 27.34 -56.01
N VAL A 40 8.01 26.56 -55.09
CA VAL A 40 6.64 26.76 -54.61
C VAL A 40 6.64 26.61 -53.10
N ILE A 41 6.88 27.72 -52.41
CA ILE A 41 6.88 27.77 -50.95
C ILE A 41 5.46 27.55 -50.43
N LYS A 42 5.31 26.56 -49.56
CA LYS A 42 4.07 26.30 -48.82
C LYS A 42 4.40 26.29 -47.33
N CYS A 43 3.86 27.25 -46.60
CA CYS A 43 4.21 27.44 -45.19
C CYS A 43 3.15 26.81 -44.30
N ILE A 44 3.52 25.71 -43.67
CA ILE A 44 2.67 25.00 -42.70
C ILE A 44 3.21 25.19 -41.30
N ASP A 45 2.31 25.10 -40.32
CA ASP A 45 2.63 25.21 -38.90
C ASP A 45 3.73 24.20 -38.55
N ALA A 46 4.83 24.72 -37.98
CA ALA A 46 5.99 23.92 -37.59
C ALA A 46 5.61 22.85 -36.55
N CYS A 47 4.65 23.08 -35.66
CA CYS A 47 4.18 22.10 -34.69
C CYS A 47 3.51 20.89 -35.35
N GLN A 48 2.98 21.04 -36.57
CA GLN A 48 2.42 19.92 -37.34
C GLN A 48 3.50 19.07 -38.03
N VAL A 49 4.74 19.55 -38.06
CA VAL A 49 5.88 18.87 -38.71
C VAL A 49 6.89 18.45 -37.65
N ASN A 50 7.04 17.15 -37.42
CA ASN A 50 7.98 16.62 -36.43
C ASN A 50 7.84 17.29 -35.04
N ASN A 51 6.61 17.62 -34.64
CA ASN A 51 6.30 18.31 -33.38
C ASN A 51 7.10 19.62 -33.19
N GLY A 52 7.41 20.36 -34.26
CA GLY A 52 8.24 21.57 -34.20
C GLY A 52 9.69 21.32 -33.76
N GLY A 53 10.16 20.07 -33.79
CA GLY A 53 11.45 19.67 -33.24
C GLY A 53 11.45 19.46 -31.72
N CYS A 54 10.28 19.51 -31.08
CA CYS A 54 10.14 19.22 -29.65
C CYS A 54 10.31 17.73 -29.34
N ASP A 55 10.75 17.44 -28.10
CA ASP A 55 10.77 16.08 -27.54
C ASP A 55 9.39 15.38 -27.66
N SER A 56 9.37 14.05 -27.77
CA SER A 56 8.11 13.29 -27.90
C SER A 56 7.21 13.41 -26.66
N ASN A 57 7.79 13.69 -25.49
CA ASN A 57 7.09 13.97 -24.25
C ASN A 57 6.86 15.48 -24.02
N ALA A 58 7.05 16.31 -25.05
CA ALA A 58 6.70 17.72 -25.03
C ALA A 58 5.49 18.03 -25.93
N THR A 59 4.80 19.11 -25.60
CA THR A 59 3.80 19.76 -26.44
C THR A 59 4.44 20.93 -27.17
N CYS A 60 4.25 20.99 -28.48
CA CYS A 60 4.63 22.12 -29.31
C CYS A 60 3.52 23.18 -29.30
N SER A 61 3.92 24.45 -29.23
CA SER A 61 3.04 25.63 -29.26
C SER A 61 3.77 26.83 -29.87
N HIS A 62 3.08 27.95 -30.03
CA HIS A 62 3.69 29.21 -30.47
C HIS A 62 3.80 30.21 -29.34
N ASP A 63 4.93 30.90 -29.26
CA ASP A 63 5.08 32.07 -28.42
C ASP A 63 4.15 33.19 -28.89
N ALA A 64 3.37 33.78 -27.97
CA ALA A 64 2.35 34.76 -28.30
C ALA A 64 2.91 36.08 -28.88
N SER A 65 4.19 36.39 -28.65
CA SER A 65 4.81 37.66 -29.06
C SER A 65 5.62 37.54 -30.35
N THR A 66 6.32 36.42 -30.53
CA THR A 66 7.24 36.18 -31.65
C THR A 66 6.67 35.22 -32.69
N ASN A 67 5.59 34.51 -32.36
CA ASN A 67 5.04 33.36 -33.11
C ASN A 67 6.02 32.18 -33.27
N GLY A 68 7.16 32.19 -32.57
CA GLY A 68 8.17 31.15 -32.63
C GLY A 68 7.72 29.86 -31.95
N VAL A 69 8.31 28.72 -32.34
CA VAL A 69 8.03 27.43 -31.71
C VAL A 69 8.50 27.41 -30.25
N VAL A 70 7.63 26.96 -29.37
CA VAL A 70 7.89 26.74 -27.94
C VAL A 70 7.50 25.32 -27.58
N CYS A 71 8.46 24.60 -26.98
CA CYS A 71 8.28 23.25 -26.47
C CYS A 71 8.09 23.29 -24.96
N SER A 72 7.04 22.63 -24.45
CA SER A 72 6.80 22.48 -23.01
C SER A 72 6.57 21.03 -22.66
N CYS A 73 7.24 20.50 -21.62
CA CYS A 73 7.05 19.12 -21.21
C CYS A 73 5.61 18.84 -20.79
N LYS A 74 5.10 17.68 -21.19
CA LYS A 74 3.79 17.18 -20.78
C LYS A 74 3.76 16.95 -19.27
N ASN A 75 2.57 16.89 -18.69
CA ASN A 75 2.42 16.62 -17.26
C ASN A 75 3.12 15.30 -16.88
N GLY A 76 3.82 15.29 -15.75
CA GLY A 76 4.66 14.16 -15.33
C GLY A 76 6.09 14.15 -15.89
N TYR A 77 6.45 15.11 -16.75
CA TYR A 77 7.80 15.23 -17.30
C TYR A 77 8.43 16.57 -16.94
N VAL A 78 9.75 16.58 -16.76
CA VAL A 78 10.54 17.78 -16.47
C VAL A 78 11.61 17.98 -17.53
N ASN A 79 11.93 19.25 -17.80
CA ASN A 79 13.00 19.58 -18.74
C ASN A 79 14.37 19.24 -18.11
N SER A 80 15.07 18.28 -18.70
CA SER A 80 16.43 17.87 -18.37
C SER A 80 17.45 18.27 -19.44
N GLY A 81 17.02 19.00 -20.47
CA GLY A 81 17.88 19.51 -21.53
C GLY A 81 18.70 20.72 -21.10
N THR A 82 19.63 21.14 -21.95
CA THR A 82 20.51 22.29 -21.71
C THR A 82 20.29 23.38 -22.75
N GLY A 83 20.35 24.64 -22.33
CA GLY A 83 20.12 25.78 -23.20
C GLY A 83 18.72 25.77 -23.82
N SER A 84 18.63 25.93 -25.14
CA SER A 84 17.36 25.95 -25.87
C SER A 84 16.84 24.56 -26.26
N VAL A 85 17.57 23.48 -25.96
CA VAL A 85 17.14 22.12 -26.26
C VAL A 85 16.27 21.63 -25.11
N ILE A 86 14.99 21.41 -25.38
CA ILE A 86 14.06 20.80 -24.42
C ILE A 86 14.15 19.29 -24.55
N LYS A 87 14.47 18.63 -23.43
CA LYS A 87 14.42 17.17 -23.30
C LYS A 87 13.53 16.82 -22.12
N CYS A 88 12.47 16.07 -22.36
CA CYS A 88 11.46 15.80 -21.35
C CYS A 88 11.69 14.42 -20.74
N THR A 89 12.22 14.41 -19.52
CA THR A 89 12.48 13.17 -18.76
C THR A 89 11.38 12.98 -17.74
N ASP A 90 11.01 11.71 -17.51
CA ASP A 90 10.09 11.32 -16.45
C ASP A 90 10.51 12.00 -15.13
N ALA A 91 9.58 12.75 -14.54
CA ALA A 91 9.82 13.50 -13.32
C ALA A 91 10.21 12.59 -12.15
N CYS A 92 9.67 11.37 -12.05
CA CYS A 92 10.04 10.44 -10.99
C CYS A 92 11.50 9.95 -11.11
N GLN A 93 12.09 9.98 -12.30
CA GLN A 93 13.51 9.66 -12.51
C GLN A 93 14.43 10.83 -12.16
N VAL A 94 13.90 12.04 -12.00
CA VAL A 94 14.65 13.25 -11.68
C VAL A 94 14.31 13.71 -10.27
N ASN A 95 15.26 13.56 -9.34
CA ASN A 95 15.07 13.96 -7.94
C ASN A 95 13.79 13.36 -7.30
N ASN A 96 13.45 12.11 -7.64
CA ASN A 96 12.26 11.40 -7.14
C ASN A 96 10.96 12.22 -7.32
N GLY A 97 10.83 13.00 -8.41
CA GLY A 97 9.68 13.86 -8.65
C GLY A 97 9.50 14.99 -7.61
N GLY A 98 10.52 15.26 -6.79
CA GLY A 98 10.42 16.17 -5.64
C GLY A 98 9.77 15.56 -4.40
N CYS A 99 9.51 14.25 -4.40
CA CYS A 99 8.98 13.53 -3.24
C CYS A 99 10.02 13.42 -2.11
N ASP A 100 9.54 13.30 -0.87
CA ASP A 100 10.34 12.97 0.31
C ASP A 100 11.21 11.70 0.08
N SER A 101 12.37 11.62 0.73
CA SER A 101 13.27 10.46 0.57
C SER A 101 12.65 9.14 1.07
N ASN A 102 11.71 9.22 2.01
CA ASN A 102 10.91 8.09 2.50
C ASN A 102 9.57 7.93 1.75
N ALA A 103 9.40 8.62 0.62
CA ALA A 103 8.28 8.44 -0.29
C ALA A 103 8.70 7.76 -1.59
N THR A 104 7.73 7.12 -2.25
CA THR A 104 7.81 6.62 -3.61
C THR A 104 7.11 7.59 -4.54
N CYS A 105 7.76 7.94 -5.64
CA CYS A 105 7.15 8.71 -6.73
C CYS A 105 6.40 7.79 -7.70
N SER A 106 5.22 8.21 -8.13
CA SER A 106 4.44 7.58 -9.19
C SER A 106 3.68 8.64 -9.99
N HIS A 107 2.94 8.19 -11.00
CA HIS A 107 2.07 9.06 -11.79
C HIS A 107 0.60 8.79 -11.48
N ASP A 108 -0.19 9.86 -11.38
CA ASP A 108 -1.64 9.79 -11.37
C ASP A 108 -2.15 9.23 -12.70
N ALA A 109 -3.03 8.22 -12.65
CA ALA A 109 -3.48 7.52 -13.84
C ALA A 109 -4.32 8.38 -14.80
N SER A 110 -4.92 9.47 -14.32
CA SER A 110 -5.82 10.32 -15.11
C SER A 110 -5.11 11.56 -15.69
N THR A 111 -4.23 12.16 -14.92
CA THR A 111 -3.55 13.41 -15.26
C THR A 111 -2.11 13.20 -15.69
N ASN A 112 -1.51 12.03 -15.41
CA ASN A 112 -0.08 11.75 -15.51
C ASN A 112 0.81 12.60 -14.56
N GLY A 113 0.20 13.34 -13.63
CA GLY A 113 0.92 14.18 -12.67
C GLY A 113 1.71 13.38 -11.65
N VAL A 114 2.77 13.96 -11.10
CA VAL A 114 3.55 13.31 -10.02
C VAL A 114 2.70 13.15 -8.77
N VAL A 115 2.75 11.95 -8.20
CA VAL A 115 2.13 11.59 -6.92
C VAL A 115 3.20 11.00 -6.01
N CYS A 116 3.25 11.48 -4.77
CA CYS A 116 4.17 10.99 -3.75
C CYS A 116 3.40 10.19 -2.70
N SER A 117 3.84 8.97 -2.42
CA SER A 117 3.23 8.12 -1.38
C SER A 117 4.29 7.64 -0.41
N CYS A 118 4.05 7.76 0.90
CA CYS A 118 5.00 7.29 1.90
C CYS A 118 5.24 5.77 1.77
N LYS A 119 6.49 5.37 1.91
CA LYS A 119 6.88 3.95 1.95
C LYS A 119 6.25 3.28 3.17
N ASN A 120 6.16 1.95 3.14
CA ASN A 120 5.65 1.19 4.26
C ASN A 120 6.40 1.54 5.56
N GLY A 121 5.69 1.68 6.68
CA GLY A 121 6.27 2.13 7.95
C GLY A 121 6.39 3.65 8.11
N PHE A 122 6.00 4.46 7.12
CA PHE A 122 5.97 5.91 7.22
C PHE A 122 4.55 6.45 7.00
N VAL A 123 4.24 7.58 7.63
CA VAL A 123 2.98 8.29 7.49
C VAL A 123 3.21 9.72 6.99
N ASN A 124 2.29 10.21 6.16
CA ASN A 124 2.35 11.58 5.67
C ASN A 124 1.98 12.56 6.80
N THR A 125 2.91 13.44 7.15
CA THR A 125 2.73 14.53 8.13
C THR A 125 2.81 15.91 7.48
N GLY A 126 2.88 15.96 6.14
CA GLY A 126 2.85 17.21 5.38
C GLY A 126 1.46 17.82 5.26
N CYS A 127 1.39 19.04 4.74
CA CYS A 127 0.15 19.80 4.55
C CYS A 127 -0.08 20.11 3.06
N GLY A 128 -1.34 20.13 2.64
CA GLY A 128 -1.71 20.43 1.25
C GLY A 128 -1.13 19.41 0.28
N THR A 129 -0.39 19.88 -0.73
CA THR A 129 0.25 19.04 -1.76
C THR A 129 1.66 18.58 -1.37
N THR A 130 2.21 19.06 -0.26
CA THR A 130 3.54 18.64 0.20
C THR A 130 3.43 17.34 0.99
N VAL A 131 4.09 16.29 0.52
CA VAL A 131 4.21 15.02 1.22
C VAL A 131 5.49 15.00 2.04
N LYS A 132 5.36 14.77 3.34
CA LYS A 132 6.48 14.60 4.26
C LYS A 132 6.30 13.29 4.99
N CYS A 133 7.25 12.36 4.86
CA CYS A 133 7.10 11.02 5.38
C CYS A 133 7.86 10.86 6.69
N THR A 134 7.12 10.75 7.80
CA THR A 134 7.66 10.56 9.14
C THR A 134 7.48 9.11 9.56
N ASP A 135 8.47 8.56 10.27
CA ASP A 135 8.37 7.23 10.88
C ASP A 135 7.06 7.10 11.65
N SER A 136 6.25 6.10 11.29
CA SER A 136 4.94 5.90 11.88
C SER A 136 4.99 5.62 13.38
N CYS A 137 6.03 4.98 13.90
CA CYS A 137 6.18 4.77 15.34
C CYS A 137 6.42 6.07 16.12
N GLN A 138 6.93 7.12 15.46
CA GLN A 138 7.07 8.46 16.07
C GLN A 138 5.76 9.26 16.06
N VAL A 139 4.76 8.82 15.29
CA VAL A 139 3.47 9.48 15.15
C VAL A 139 2.38 8.60 15.76
N ASN A 140 1.85 9.01 16.92
CA ASN A 140 0.80 8.25 17.62
C ASN A 140 1.16 6.77 17.86
N ASN A 141 2.44 6.47 18.16
CA ASN A 141 2.95 5.12 18.41
C ASN A 141 2.59 4.11 17.29
N GLY A 142 2.51 4.55 16.02
CA GLY A 142 2.11 3.70 14.89
C GLY A 142 0.68 3.15 14.99
N GLY A 143 -0.17 3.73 15.86
CA GLY A 143 -1.49 3.20 16.18
C GLY A 143 -1.47 2.01 17.15
N CYS A 144 -0.31 1.65 17.72
CA CYS A 144 -0.20 0.63 18.74
C CYS A 144 -0.80 1.10 20.07
N ASP A 145 -1.27 0.15 20.90
CA ASP A 145 -1.67 0.40 22.28
C ASP A 145 -0.59 1.17 23.05
N SER A 146 -0.99 2.04 23.98
CA SER A 146 -0.09 2.72 24.93
C SER A 146 0.83 1.76 25.71
N ASN A 147 0.38 0.52 25.92
CA ASN A 147 1.09 -0.57 26.57
C ASN A 147 1.81 -1.50 25.59
N ALA A 148 1.89 -1.14 24.31
CA ALA A 148 2.71 -1.79 23.31
C ALA A 148 3.92 -0.92 22.92
N ALA A 149 5.01 -1.57 22.55
CA ALA A 149 6.11 -0.97 21.83
C ALA A 149 5.84 -1.08 20.33
N CYS A 150 5.97 0.04 19.61
CA CYS A 150 5.95 0.08 18.16
C CYS A 150 7.35 -0.19 17.60
N THR A 151 7.44 -1.11 16.66
CA THR A 151 8.66 -1.44 15.92
C THR A 151 8.34 -1.69 14.45
N HIS A 152 9.36 -1.83 13.60
CA HIS A 152 9.19 -2.22 12.20
C HIS A 152 9.64 -3.65 11.97
N ASP A 153 8.88 -4.39 11.15
CA ASP A 153 9.31 -5.67 10.61
C ASP A 153 10.55 -5.48 9.72
N ALA A 154 11.59 -6.26 9.96
CA ALA A 154 12.89 -6.08 9.30
C ALA A 154 12.88 -6.30 7.78
N SER A 155 11.89 -7.03 7.26
CA SER A 155 11.82 -7.40 5.84
C SER A 155 10.86 -6.52 5.04
N THR A 156 9.73 -6.15 5.65
CA THR A 156 8.64 -5.41 5.00
C THR A 156 8.55 -3.96 5.43
N ASN A 157 9.24 -3.58 6.51
CA ASN A 157 9.10 -2.31 7.23
C ASN A 157 7.68 -2.04 7.78
N ALA A 158 6.83 -3.08 7.85
CA ALA A 158 5.47 -2.96 8.39
C ALA A 158 5.50 -2.65 9.89
N ILE A 159 4.49 -1.94 10.38
CA ILE A 159 4.34 -1.65 11.81
C ILE A 159 4.06 -2.95 12.56
N VAL A 160 4.80 -3.17 13.64
CA VAL A 160 4.65 -4.30 14.56
C VAL A 160 4.44 -3.75 15.96
N CYS A 161 3.32 -4.11 16.58
CA CYS A 161 3.00 -3.73 17.95
C CYS A 161 3.23 -4.92 18.89
N THR A 162 4.18 -4.78 19.83
CA THR A 162 4.48 -5.83 20.82
C THR A 162 4.12 -5.35 22.22
N CYS A 163 3.24 -6.07 22.92
CA CYS A 163 2.88 -5.71 24.30
C CYS A 163 4.12 -5.68 25.20
N LYS A 164 4.22 -4.64 26.02
CA LYS A 164 5.27 -4.48 27.04
C LYS A 164 5.17 -5.62 28.06
N SER A 165 6.26 -5.84 28.79
CA SER A 165 6.29 -6.84 29.87
C SER A 165 5.14 -6.64 30.86
N GLY A 166 4.46 -7.72 31.22
CA GLY A 166 3.27 -7.69 32.08
C GLY A 166 1.95 -7.45 31.35
N TYR A 167 1.94 -7.33 30.02
CA TYR A 167 0.73 -7.21 29.20
C TYR A 167 0.62 -8.34 28.18
N THR A 168 -0.60 -8.68 27.78
CA THR A 168 -0.89 -9.67 26.73
C THR A 168 -1.83 -9.10 25.69
N ASN A 169 -1.63 -9.52 24.44
CA ASN A 169 -2.46 -9.09 23.31
C ASN A 169 -3.79 -9.84 23.32
N VAL A 170 -4.90 -9.11 23.26
CA VAL A 170 -6.23 -9.67 23.01
C VAL A 170 -6.60 -9.42 21.54
N PRO A 171 -6.92 -10.44 20.74
CA PRO A 171 -7.28 -10.25 19.34
C PRO A 171 -8.60 -9.49 19.21
N THR A 172 -8.55 -8.18 19.04
CA THR A 172 -9.71 -7.33 18.75
C THR A 172 -9.76 -6.97 17.28
N GLY A 173 -9.90 -7.97 16.40
CA GLY A 173 -10.31 -7.82 14.98
C GLY A 173 -9.60 -6.74 14.12
N GLY A 174 -8.42 -6.26 14.52
CA GLY A 174 -7.77 -5.09 13.91
C GLY A 174 -6.53 -4.64 14.69
N ALA A 175 -6.71 -3.77 15.69
CA ALA A 175 -5.59 -3.22 16.48
C ALA A 175 -5.17 -4.16 17.62
N VAL A 176 -3.86 -4.18 17.92
CA VAL A 176 -3.30 -4.85 19.10
C VAL A 176 -3.78 -4.11 20.35
N THR A 177 -4.56 -4.79 21.20
CA THR A 177 -4.96 -4.28 22.52
C THR A 177 -4.17 -5.02 23.58
N CYS A 178 -3.45 -4.29 24.42
CA CYS A 178 -2.60 -4.87 25.45
C CYS A 178 -3.28 -4.75 26.81
N ILE A 179 -3.75 -5.87 27.37
CA ILE A 179 -4.32 -5.92 28.71
C ILE A 179 -3.29 -6.42 29.72
N GLN A 180 -3.32 -5.87 30.93
CA GLN A 180 -2.40 -6.27 31.99
C GLN A 180 -2.66 -7.73 32.36
N VAL A 181 -1.60 -8.54 32.39
CA VAL A 181 -1.64 -9.90 32.90
C VAL A 181 -1.82 -9.82 34.41
N THR A 182 -3.04 -10.05 34.90
CA THR A 182 -3.29 -10.20 36.34
C THR A 182 -2.64 -11.50 36.80
N THR A 183 -1.50 -11.40 37.48
CA THR A 183 -0.81 -12.53 38.12
C THR A 183 -1.56 -13.08 39.33
N THR A 184 -2.50 -12.30 39.86
CA THR A 184 -3.49 -12.72 40.85
C THR A 184 -4.73 -13.22 40.14
N LEU A 185 -4.87 -14.54 40.12
CA LEU A 185 -6.13 -15.19 39.79
C LEU A 185 -7.19 -14.75 40.81
N ALA A 186 -8.45 -14.60 40.37
CA ALA A 186 -9.54 -14.29 41.28
C ALA A 186 -9.58 -15.33 42.42
N PRO A 187 -9.93 -14.96 43.68
CA PRO A 187 -10.01 -15.91 44.79
C PRO A 187 -10.83 -17.15 44.41
N GLY A 188 -10.25 -18.33 44.61
CA GLY A 188 -10.87 -19.62 44.23
C GLY A 188 -10.52 -20.13 42.83
N THR A 189 -9.90 -19.31 41.98
CA THR A 189 -9.44 -19.73 40.64
C THR A 189 -7.96 -20.14 40.62
N ARG A 190 -7.61 -21.08 39.74
CA ARG A 190 -6.23 -21.60 39.56
C ARG A 190 -5.90 -21.78 38.09
N LYS A 191 -4.61 -21.98 37.77
CA LYS A 191 -4.19 -22.42 36.43
C LYS A 191 -4.38 -23.93 36.32
N ALA A 192 -4.94 -24.37 35.20
CA ALA A 192 -4.90 -25.74 34.73
C ALA A 192 -4.15 -25.81 33.40
N TYR A 193 -3.53 -26.94 33.14
CA TYR A 193 -2.72 -27.16 31.94
C TYR A 193 -3.25 -28.37 31.16
N LEU A 194 -3.02 -28.35 29.85
CA LEU A 194 -3.33 -29.50 29.01
C LEU A 194 -2.48 -30.69 29.44
N ASN A 195 -3.09 -31.86 29.57
CA ASN A 195 -2.33 -33.10 29.71
C ASN A 195 -1.37 -33.24 28.53
N SER A 196 -0.08 -33.39 28.84
CA SER A 196 1.02 -33.30 27.87
C SER A 196 0.93 -34.33 26.74
N THR A 197 0.19 -35.42 26.93
CA THR A 197 -0.06 -36.45 25.91
C THR A 197 -0.81 -35.90 24.69
N TYR A 198 -1.58 -34.81 24.85
CA TYR A 198 -2.35 -34.21 23.76
C TYR A 198 -1.60 -33.08 23.04
N ALA A 199 -0.43 -32.66 23.54
CA ALA A 199 0.41 -31.71 22.82
C ALA A 199 0.88 -32.35 21.50
N GLY A 200 0.82 -31.60 20.41
CA GLY A 200 1.09 -32.08 19.06
C GLY A 200 -0.11 -32.69 18.32
N SER A 201 -1.29 -32.76 18.95
CA SER A 201 -2.51 -33.22 18.28
C SER A 201 -2.87 -32.35 17.08
N THR A 202 -3.41 -32.95 16.02
CA THR A 202 -3.80 -32.25 14.80
C THR A 202 -5.31 -32.27 14.57
N ASN A 203 -5.84 -31.22 13.98
CA ASN A 203 -7.19 -31.19 13.42
C ASN A 203 -7.09 -30.88 11.92
N PRO A 204 -7.47 -31.79 11.01
CA PRO A 204 -7.95 -33.13 11.27
C PRO A 204 -6.79 -34.07 11.65
N GLY A 205 -7.06 -35.08 12.48
CA GLY A 205 -6.08 -36.14 12.77
C GLY A 205 -6.12 -36.73 14.19
N PHE A 206 -6.79 -36.07 15.12
CA PHE A 206 -7.01 -36.57 16.48
C PHE A 206 -8.50 -36.90 16.70
N GLN A 207 -8.84 -38.13 17.13
CA GLN A 207 -10.20 -38.61 17.49
C GLN A 207 -11.35 -37.70 17.00
N GLN A 208 -11.85 -37.91 15.78
CA GLN A 208 -12.85 -37.04 15.17
C GLN A 208 -14.23 -37.22 15.81
N GLY A 209 -14.92 -36.12 16.06
CA GLY A 209 -16.30 -36.08 16.58
C GLY A 209 -17.11 -34.92 16.00
N GLU A 210 -18.26 -34.63 16.62
CA GLU A 210 -19.17 -33.58 16.16
C GLU A 210 -18.87 -32.21 16.80
N CYS A 211 -19.06 -31.14 16.03
CA CYS A 211 -18.98 -29.77 16.53
C CYS A 211 -20.36 -29.30 17.02
N PRO A 212 -20.45 -28.60 18.17
CA PRO A 212 -21.73 -28.15 18.74
C PRO A 212 -22.34 -26.95 18.00
N VAL A 213 -21.57 -26.27 17.14
CA VAL A 213 -22.02 -25.14 16.33
C VAL A 213 -21.44 -25.24 14.91
N SER A 214 -22.25 -24.91 13.90
CA SER A 214 -21.82 -24.81 12.51
C SER A 214 -21.07 -23.49 12.26
N ALA A 215 -19.83 -23.40 12.73
CA ALA A 215 -18.92 -22.37 12.23
C ALA A 215 -18.44 -22.82 10.83
N ASN A 216 -19.26 -22.58 9.79
CA ASN A 216 -19.05 -23.03 8.41
C ASN A 216 -17.55 -23.09 8.02
N GLY A 217 -17.03 -24.32 7.85
CA GLY A 217 -15.67 -24.58 7.39
C GLY A 217 -14.55 -24.51 8.45
N ALA A 218 -14.84 -24.20 9.71
CA ALA A 218 -13.83 -24.12 10.78
C ALA A 218 -13.50 -25.49 11.41
N TYR A 219 -12.30 -25.58 11.98
CA TYR A 219 -11.74 -26.75 12.64
C TYR A 219 -11.85 -26.59 14.17
N GLY A 220 -12.75 -27.35 14.79
CA GLY A 220 -13.06 -27.29 16.22
C GLY A 220 -12.21 -28.22 17.08
N TRP A 221 -11.85 -27.75 18.27
CA TRP A 221 -11.01 -28.42 19.27
C TRP A 221 -11.78 -28.47 20.58
N HIS A 222 -12.13 -29.66 21.04
CA HIS A 222 -12.95 -29.86 22.23
C HIS A 222 -12.10 -30.23 23.44
N PHE A 223 -12.03 -29.33 24.41
CA PHE A 223 -11.35 -29.52 25.68
C PHE A 223 -12.35 -29.79 26.81
N VAL A 224 -11.96 -30.69 27.72
CA VAL A 224 -12.81 -31.07 28.85
C VAL A 224 -12.00 -31.20 30.14
N MET A 225 -12.53 -30.68 31.23
CA MET A 225 -11.96 -30.88 32.57
C MET A 225 -12.05 -32.34 33.00
N THR A 226 -11.02 -32.80 33.71
CA THR A 226 -11.08 -34.09 34.42
C THR A 226 -11.98 -33.96 35.65
N GLY A 227 -12.80 -34.98 35.95
CA GLY A 227 -13.66 -35.00 37.14
C GLY A 227 -14.86 -34.03 37.10
N THR A 228 -15.52 -33.83 38.25
CA THR A 228 -16.81 -33.10 38.32
C THR A 228 -16.78 -31.79 39.11
N SER A 229 -15.66 -31.45 39.76
CA SER A 229 -15.57 -30.36 40.74
C SER A 229 -14.94 -29.06 40.20
N THR A 230 -14.52 -29.03 38.93
CA THR A 230 -13.78 -27.90 38.35
C THR A 230 -14.41 -27.44 37.05
N SER A 231 -14.62 -26.14 36.91
CA SER A 231 -15.13 -25.49 35.69
C SER A 231 -14.07 -24.60 35.04
N ILE A 232 -14.15 -24.46 33.71
CA ILE A 232 -13.27 -23.62 32.92
C ILE A 232 -13.81 -22.19 32.95
N VAL A 233 -12.96 -21.24 33.31
CA VAL A 233 -13.28 -19.79 33.31
C VAL A 233 -12.75 -19.15 32.03
N SER A 234 -11.54 -19.50 31.62
CA SER A 234 -10.95 -19.07 30.35
C SER A 234 -9.96 -20.11 29.84
N ILE A 235 -9.71 -20.11 28.54
CA ILE A 235 -8.73 -20.98 27.90
C ILE A 235 -7.79 -20.16 27.02
N ARG A 236 -6.55 -20.61 26.92
CA ARG A 236 -5.53 -20.11 26.01
C ARG A 236 -4.89 -21.31 25.31
N CYS A 237 -5.14 -21.45 24.03
CA CYS A 237 -4.53 -22.46 23.16
C CYS A 237 -3.50 -21.79 22.27
N VAL A 238 -2.38 -22.46 22.02
CA VAL A 238 -1.39 -22.04 21.03
C VAL A 238 -1.30 -23.11 19.96
N PHE A 239 -1.54 -22.69 18.73
CA PHE A 239 -1.47 -23.54 17.56
C PHE A 239 -0.28 -23.13 16.69
N LYS A 240 0.21 -24.08 15.89
CA LYS A 240 1.36 -23.89 15.02
C LYS A 240 1.13 -22.80 13.96
N SER A 241 -0.09 -22.72 13.40
CA SER A 241 -0.40 -21.80 12.30
C SER A 241 -1.28 -20.64 12.75
N ALA A 242 -2.33 -20.91 13.54
CA ALA A 242 -3.27 -19.91 14.03
C ALA A 242 -2.73 -19.07 15.21
N GLY A 243 -1.58 -19.42 15.78
CA GLY A 243 -1.01 -18.73 16.92
C GLY A 243 -1.86 -18.89 18.18
N VAL A 244 -2.04 -17.83 18.96
CA VAL A 244 -2.76 -17.86 20.23
C VAL A 244 -4.26 -17.66 20.00
N VAL A 245 -5.09 -18.60 20.47
CA VAL A 245 -6.55 -18.51 20.45
C VAL A 245 -7.10 -18.60 21.87
N THR A 246 -7.94 -17.64 22.25
CA THR A 246 -8.53 -17.54 23.60
C THR A 246 -10.05 -17.57 23.63
N SER A 247 -10.70 -17.44 22.46
CA SER A 247 -12.15 -17.52 22.34
C SER A 247 -12.61 -18.96 22.50
N MET A 248 -13.64 -19.19 23.33
CA MET A 248 -14.22 -20.51 23.55
C MET A 248 -15.74 -20.49 23.58
N ILE A 249 -16.33 -21.64 23.25
CA ILE A 249 -17.76 -21.93 23.45
C ILE A 249 -17.89 -23.03 24.50
N GLN A 250 -18.70 -22.79 25.53
CA GLN A 250 -18.89 -23.73 26.64
C GLN A 250 -20.23 -24.44 26.52
N VAL A 251 -20.19 -25.65 25.99
CA VAL A 251 -21.34 -26.52 25.78
C VAL A 251 -20.87 -27.97 25.94
N PRO A 252 -21.63 -28.87 26.59
CA PRO A 252 -22.94 -28.64 27.23
C PRO A 252 -22.87 -27.93 28.59
N SER A 253 -21.68 -27.74 29.16
CA SER A 253 -21.50 -27.07 30.45
C SER A 253 -20.18 -26.31 30.51
N ASP A 254 -19.95 -25.61 31.62
CA ASP A 254 -18.73 -24.85 31.93
C ASP A 254 -17.47 -25.73 32.08
N LYS A 255 -17.61 -27.05 32.06
CA LYS A 255 -16.49 -28.01 32.06
C LYS A 255 -15.91 -28.25 30.67
N HIS A 256 -16.61 -27.80 29.64
CA HIS A 256 -16.26 -28.00 28.24
C HIS A 256 -15.85 -26.68 27.63
N ALA A 257 -14.86 -26.71 26.75
CA ALA A 257 -14.44 -25.56 25.97
C ALA A 257 -14.16 -25.99 24.54
N TYR A 258 -14.89 -25.42 23.60
CA TYR A 258 -14.66 -25.57 22.17
C TYR A 258 -13.92 -24.35 21.64
N VAL A 259 -12.75 -24.58 21.04
CA VAL A 259 -11.93 -23.55 20.39
C VAL A 259 -11.86 -23.86 18.90
N PHE A 260 -11.84 -22.84 18.03
CA PHE A 260 -11.89 -23.04 16.57
C PHE A 260 -10.70 -22.39 15.86
N THR A 261 -10.14 -23.08 14.87
CA THR A 261 -9.16 -22.57 13.92
C THR A 261 -9.77 -22.50 12.52
N GLN A 262 -9.33 -21.56 11.68
CA GLN A 262 -9.87 -21.41 10.32
C GLN A 262 -9.41 -22.54 9.39
N THR A 263 -8.18 -23.00 9.56
CA THR A 263 -7.61 -24.13 8.82
C THR A 263 -7.28 -25.27 9.77
N GLY A 264 -6.97 -26.43 9.20
CA GLY A 264 -6.40 -27.51 9.99
C GLY A 264 -5.07 -27.09 10.60
N ASP A 265 -4.82 -27.51 11.84
CA ASP A 265 -3.67 -27.03 12.61
C ASP A 265 -3.13 -28.07 13.60
N THR A 266 -2.01 -27.73 14.26
CA THR A 266 -1.37 -28.53 15.31
C THR A 266 -1.42 -27.76 16.64
N LEU A 267 -1.98 -28.37 17.67
CA LEU A 267 -1.99 -27.81 19.02
C LEU A 267 -0.61 -27.96 19.65
N LEU A 268 0.03 -26.86 20.01
CA LEU A 268 1.36 -26.85 20.64
C LEU A 268 1.27 -26.87 22.16
N GLU A 269 0.42 -26.01 22.72
CA GLU A 269 0.15 -25.94 24.16
C GLU A 269 -1.28 -25.45 24.42
N ALA A 270 -1.86 -25.82 25.56
CA ALA A 270 -3.05 -25.16 26.07
C ALA A 270 -2.99 -25.01 27.60
N SER A 271 -3.55 -23.91 28.07
CA SER A 271 -3.70 -23.58 29.49
C SER A 271 -5.07 -22.97 29.73
N ALA A 272 -5.58 -23.08 30.95
CA ALA A 272 -6.87 -22.55 31.34
C ALA A 272 -6.78 -21.88 32.71
N VAL A 273 -7.63 -20.86 32.93
CA VAL A 273 -8.02 -20.47 34.27
C VAL A 273 -9.27 -21.26 34.62
N VAL A 274 -9.28 -21.89 35.78
CA VAL A 274 -10.36 -22.75 36.22
C VAL A 274 -10.82 -22.39 37.62
N ASN A 275 -12.09 -22.66 37.92
CA ASN A 275 -12.66 -22.56 39.25
C ASN A 275 -12.88 -23.97 39.81
N GLY A 276 -12.14 -24.33 40.85
CA GLY A 276 -12.12 -25.69 41.40
C GLY A 276 -10.69 -26.24 41.61
N PRO A 277 -10.54 -27.47 42.11
CA PRO A 277 -9.24 -28.01 42.54
C PRO A 277 -8.35 -28.55 41.41
N ASN A 278 -8.91 -28.92 40.26
CA ASN A 278 -8.17 -29.66 39.24
C ASN A 278 -7.24 -28.73 38.45
N THR A 279 -6.02 -29.19 38.19
CA THR A 279 -4.98 -28.43 37.48
C THR A 279 -4.63 -29.02 36.11
N GLU A 280 -5.40 -30.02 35.66
CA GLU A 280 -5.20 -30.67 34.37
C GLU A 280 -6.52 -30.89 33.64
N PHE A 281 -6.50 -30.73 32.31
CA PHE A 281 -7.62 -30.99 31.41
C PHE A 281 -7.16 -31.66 30.12
N ASN A 282 -8.09 -32.27 29.40
CA ASN A 282 -7.79 -33.13 28.26
C ASN A 282 -8.37 -32.56 26.95
N LEU A 283 -7.74 -32.92 25.84
CA LEU A 283 -8.37 -32.81 24.52
C LEU A 283 -9.26 -34.04 24.32
N SER A 284 -10.57 -33.85 24.24
CA SER A 284 -11.55 -34.93 24.08
C SER A 284 -11.62 -35.40 22.65
N ASN A 285 -11.79 -34.47 21.71
CA ASN A 285 -11.92 -34.76 20.28
C ASN A 285 -11.65 -33.49 19.47
N VAL A 286 -11.43 -33.68 18.17
CA VAL A 286 -11.47 -32.57 17.22
C VAL A 286 -12.64 -32.77 16.26
N CYS A 287 -13.05 -31.72 15.58
CA CYS A 287 -14.14 -31.79 14.62
C CYS A 287 -13.90 -30.80 13.48
N LYS A 288 -14.52 -31.07 12.33
CA LYS A 288 -14.62 -30.10 11.24
C LYS A 288 -16.08 -29.69 11.16
N SER A 289 -16.36 -28.39 11.29
CA SER A 289 -17.70 -27.89 11.04
C SER A 289 -18.02 -28.11 9.57
N ILE A 290 -19.09 -28.89 9.32
CA ILE A 290 -19.67 -29.11 7.99
C ILE A 290 -20.31 -27.82 7.51
#